data_AF-A0A937SAU6-F1
#
_entry.id   AF-A0A937SAU6-F1
#
_cell.length_a   1.000
_cell.length_b   1.000
_cell.length_c   1.000
_cell.angle_alpha   90.00
_cell.angle_beta   90.00
_cell.angle_gamma   90.00
#
_symmetry.space_group_name_H-M   'P 1'
#
loop_
_entity.id
_entity.type
_entity.pdbx_description
1 polymer ?
#
loop_
_entity_poly.entity_id
_entity_poly.type
_entity_poly.pdbx_seq_one_letter_code
_entity_poly.pdbx_strand_id
1 'polypeptide(L)'
;NENKDNILQQFEDEHSTKKVDFENFNKALTTIDETKDSLSLVLHEELELKKSELELIDRAILYYGIYEINSKELPKEIVIDECIRLSKKFSSPDSYKFINVYLDKYLKLNKAMKGK
;
A
#
# COMPACT_ATOMS: atom_id res chain seq x y z
N ASN A 1 -5.17 -9.84 12.92
CA ASN A 1 -5.26 -11.15 12.27
C ASN A 1 -6.69 -11.43 11.85
N GLU A 2 -7.24 -10.60 10.97
CA GLU A 2 -8.46 -10.97 10.26
C GLU A 2 -8.07 -11.76 9.01
N ASN A 3 -8.87 -12.77 8.67
CA ASN A 3 -8.69 -13.57 7.46
C ASN A 3 -9.09 -12.70 6.25
N LYS A 4 -8.26 -12.69 5.19
CA LYS A 4 -8.53 -12.03 3.90
C LYS A 4 -9.94 -12.32 3.40
N ASP A 5 -10.37 -13.59 3.47
CA ASP A 5 -11.68 -14.00 2.96
C ASP A 5 -12.83 -13.37 3.74
N ASN A 6 -12.66 -13.16 5.05
CA ASN A 6 -13.65 -12.45 5.86
C ASN A 6 -13.74 -10.97 5.48
N ILE A 7 -12.59 -10.34 5.18
CA ILE A 7 -12.54 -8.93 4.75
C ILE A 7 -13.23 -8.76 3.39
N LEU A 8 -13.00 -9.69 2.45
CA LEU A 8 -13.66 -9.68 1.14
C LEU A 8 -15.17 -9.79 1.28
N GLN A 9 -15.65 -10.76 2.06
CA GLN A 9 -17.08 -10.97 2.25
C GLN A 9 -17.75 -9.77 2.93
N GLN A 10 -17.14 -9.24 4.01
CA GLN A 10 -17.67 -8.07 4.69
C GLN A 10 -17.74 -6.86 3.76
N PHE A 11 -16.70 -6.63 2.96
CA PHE A 11 -16.66 -5.51 2.03
C PHE A 11 -17.76 -5.63 0.96
N GLU A 12 -17.97 -6.82 0.40
CA GLU A 12 -19.01 -7.11 -0.57
C GLU A 12 -20.40 -6.84 0.02
N ASP A 13 -20.67 -7.33 1.23
CA ASP A 13 -21.97 -7.17 1.90
C ASP A 13 -22.28 -5.67 2.16
N GLU A 14 -21.31 -4.92 2.69
CA GLU A 14 -21.44 -3.50 3.04
C GLU A 14 -21.54 -2.57 1.81
N HIS A 15 -21.04 -3.01 0.65
CA HIS A 15 -20.96 -2.21 -0.57
C HIS A 15 -21.81 -2.75 -1.72
N SER A 16 -22.62 -3.78 -1.47
CA SER A 16 -23.54 -4.43 -2.43
C SER A 16 -24.46 -3.46 -3.20
N THR A 17 -24.78 -2.29 -2.63
CA THR A 17 -25.63 -1.26 -3.24
C THR A 17 -24.86 -0.07 -3.80
N LYS A 18 -23.53 -0.04 -3.66
CA LYS A 18 -22.65 1.05 -4.10
C LYS A 18 -21.96 0.68 -5.40
N LYS A 19 -21.66 1.69 -6.22
CA LYS A 19 -20.83 1.50 -7.42
C LYS A 19 -19.36 1.42 -7.01
N VAL A 20 -18.92 0.22 -6.66
CA VAL A 20 -17.52 -0.09 -6.31
C VAL A 20 -16.99 -1.13 -7.29
N ASP A 21 -15.73 -0.99 -7.65
CA ASP A 21 -15.02 -1.98 -8.45
C ASP A 21 -14.50 -3.10 -7.53
N PHE A 22 -15.36 -4.10 -7.31
CA PHE A 22 -15.05 -5.21 -6.42
C PHE A 22 -13.96 -6.13 -6.98
N GLU A 23 -13.91 -6.28 -8.31
CA GLU A 23 -12.89 -7.09 -8.97
C GLU A 23 -11.49 -6.51 -8.71
N ASN A 24 -11.33 -5.20 -8.89
CA ASN A 24 -10.06 -4.53 -8.61
C ASN A 24 -9.71 -4.57 -7.12
N PHE A 25 -10.69 -4.39 -6.22
CA PHE A 25 -10.44 -4.53 -4.78
C PHE A 25 -9.95 -5.92 -4.40
N ASN A 26 -10.60 -6.97 -4.89
CA ASN A 26 -10.22 -8.36 -4.61
C ASN A 26 -8.82 -8.68 -5.15
N LYS A 27 -8.53 -8.26 -6.40
CA LYS A 27 -7.21 -8.42 -7.01
C LYS A 27 -6.14 -7.75 -6.16
N ALA A 28 -6.34 -6.50 -5.77
CA ALA A 28 -5.37 -5.75 -4.97
C ALA A 28 -5.14 -6.42 -3.60
N LEU A 29 -6.22 -6.74 -2.87
CA LEU A 29 -6.11 -7.34 -1.55
C LEU A 29 -5.44 -8.71 -1.59
N THR A 30 -5.79 -9.55 -2.56
CA THR A 30 -5.19 -10.88 -2.73
C THR A 30 -3.70 -10.78 -3.06
N THR A 31 -3.32 -9.93 -4.04
CA THR A 31 -1.90 -9.77 -4.38
C THR A 31 -1.09 -9.21 -3.21
N ILE A 32 -1.63 -8.25 -2.45
CA ILE A 32 -0.95 -7.70 -1.28
C ILE A 32 -0.79 -8.76 -0.19
N ASP A 33 -1.82 -9.57 0.08
CA ASP A 33 -1.74 -10.64 1.09
C ASP A 33 -0.69 -11.71 0.73
N GLU A 34 -0.61 -12.09 -0.56
CA GLU A 34 0.38 -13.04 -1.07
C GLU A 34 1.82 -12.50 -1.04
N THR A 35 1.99 -11.18 -1.21
CA THR A 35 3.31 -10.54 -1.30
C THR A 35 3.74 -9.81 -0.03
N LYS A 36 2.91 -9.79 1.02
CA LYS A 36 3.14 -9.01 2.26
C LYS A 36 4.48 -9.28 2.92
N ASP A 37 4.98 -10.51 2.88
CA ASP A 37 6.27 -10.87 3.49
C ASP A 37 7.43 -10.28 2.67
N SER A 38 7.32 -10.30 1.35
CA SER A 38 8.30 -9.66 0.46
C SER A 38 8.27 -8.13 0.63
N LEU A 39 7.08 -7.53 0.71
CA LEU A 39 6.91 -6.10 0.97
C LEU A 39 7.49 -5.72 2.33
N SER A 40 7.25 -6.53 3.36
CA SER A 40 7.82 -6.36 4.70
C SER A 40 9.35 -6.36 4.67
N LEU A 41 9.97 -7.30 3.96
CA LEU A 41 11.42 -7.34 3.78
C LEU A 41 11.96 -6.09 3.07
N VAL A 42 11.30 -5.64 2.00
CA VAL A 42 11.71 -4.40 1.31
C VAL A 42 11.64 -3.21 2.27
N LEU A 43 10.55 -3.04 3.03
CA LEU A 43 10.44 -1.92 3.95
C LEU A 43 11.50 -1.95 5.04
N HIS A 44 11.73 -3.10 5.67
CA HIS A 44 12.56 -3.20 6.87
C HIS A 44 14.04 -3.40 6.58
N GLU A 45 14.39 -4.21 5.59
CA GLU A 45 15.78 -4.57 5.29
C GLU A 45 16.38 -3.64 4.24
N GLU A 46 15.65 -3.32 3.17
CA GLU A 46 16.18 -2.51 2.05
C GLU A 46 15.97 -1.00 2.26
N LEU A 47 14.86 -0.60 2.88
CA LEU A 47 14.56 0.82 3.17
C LEU A 47 14.90 1.22 4.62
N GLU A 48 15.40 0.27 5.41
CA GLU A 48 15.81 0.44 6.81
C GLU A 48 14.72 1.03 7.71
N LEU A 49 13.44 0.80 7.38
CA LEU A 49 12.33 1.28 8.20
C LEU A 49 12.22 0.45 9.47
N LYS A 50 12.29 1.06 10.64
CA LYS A 50 12.12 0.32 11.89
C LYS A 50 10.67 -0.08 12.08
N LYS A 51 10.43 -1.31 12.54
CA LYS A 51 9.08 -1.80 12.88
C LYS A 51 8.37 -0.92 13.90
N SER A 52 9.10 -0.30 14.83
CA SER A 52 8.55 0.62 15.84
C SER A 52 8.09 1.97 15.29
N GLU A 53 8.50 2.32 14.07
CA GLU A 53 8.15 3.59 13.41
C GLU A 53 6.97 3.43 12.43
N LEU A 54 6.47 2.19 12.26
CA LEU A 54 5.46 1.86 11.26
C LEU A 54 4.13 1.48 11.90
N GLU A 55 3.24 2.45 11.95
CA GLU A 55 1.85 2.27 12.38
C GLU A 55 1.05 1.38 11.43
N LEU A 56 -0.02 0.78 11.93
CA LEU A 56 -0.85 -0.19 11.19
C LEU A 56 -1.41 0.40 9.88
N ILE A 57 -1.98 1.62 9.95
CA ILE A 57 -2.58 2.28 8.79
C ILE A 57 -1.50 2.70 7.80
N ASP A 58 -0.37 3.22 8.27
CA ASP A 58 0.73 3.63 7.40
C ASP A 58 1.33 2.44 6.65
N ARG A 59 1.42 1.26 7.31
CA ARG A 59 1.81 0.02 6.65
C ARG A 59 0.86 -0.36 5.53
N ALA A 60 -0.44 -0.34 5.80
CA ALA A 60 -1.44 -0.69 4.79
C ALA A 60 -1.36 0.24 3.56
N ILE A 61 -1.18 1.55 3.80
CA ILE A 61 -1.01 2.54 2.73
C ILE A 61 0.28 2.31 1.94
N LEU A 62 1.41 2.03 2.61
CA LEU A 62 2.67 1.74 1.92
C LEU A 62 2.56 0.47 1.06
N TYR A 63 1.95 -0.59 1.58
CA TYR A 63 1.76 -1.83 0.82
C TYR A 63 0.90 -1.59 -0.42
N TYR A 64 -0.22 -0.87 -0.26
CA TYR A 64 -1.07 -0.49 -1.37
C TYR A 64 -0.34 0.37 -2.41
N GLY A 65 0.36 1.42 -1.98
CA GLY A 65 1.11 2.29 -2.88
C GLY A 65 2.22 1.56 -3.64
N ILE A 66 2.94 0.65 -2.99
CA ILE A 66 3.99 -0.16 -3.64
C ILE A 66 3.37 -1.13 -4.66
N TYR A 67 2.26 -1.78 -4.31
CA TYR A 67 1.50 -2.64 -5.23
C TYR A 67 1.10 -1.87 -6.50
N GLU A 68 0.46 -0.72 -6.35
CA GLU A 68 0.01 0.12 -7.47
C GLU A 68 1.18 0.67 -8.33
N ILE A 69 2.27 1.10 -7.69
CA ILE A 69 3.47 1.54 -8.42
C ILE A 69 4.04 0.41 -9.29
N ASN A 70 3.96 -0.84 -8.81
CA ASN A 70 4.46 -2.00 -9.53
C ASN A 70 3.53 -2.51 -10.63
N SER A 71 2.21 -2.30 -10.50
CA SER A 71 1.24 -2.61 -11.55
C SER A 71 1.50 -1.77 -12.81
N LYS A 72 2.01 -0.54 -12.62
CA LYS A 72 2.23 0.48 -13.68
C LYS A 72 0.95 0.86 -14.42
N GLU A 73 -0.22 0.55 -13.85
CA GLU A 73 -1.52 0.91 -14.43
C GLU A 73 -1.75 2.44 -14.35
N LEU A 74 -1.20 3.09 -13.33
CA LEU A 74 -1.24 4.53 -13.13
C LEU A 74 0.17 5.15 -13.06
N PRO A 75 0.34 6.42 -13.47
CA PRO A 75 1.54 7.19 -13.16
C PRO A 75 1.82 7.18 -11.64
N LYS A 76 3.06 6.90 -11.27
CA LYS A 76 3.50 6.82 -9.86
C LYS A 76 3.18 8.10 -9.07
N GLU A 77 3.20 9.27 -9.71
CA GLU A 77 2.84 10.55 -9.11
C GLU A 77 1.39 10.54 -8.62
N ILE A 78 0.47 10.01 -9.43
CA ILE A 78 -0.95 9.87 -9.07
C ILE A 78 -1.12 8.90 -7.90
N VAL A 79 -0.39 7.78 -7.91
CA VAL A 79 -0.41 6.81 -6.81
C VAL A 79 0.09 7.43 -5.50
N ILE A 80 1.16 8.21 -5.55
CA ILE A 80 1.72 8.90 -4.36
C ILE A 80 0.72 9.92 -3.81
N ASP A 81 0.12 10.75 -4.67
CA ASP A 81 -0.86 11.75 -4.26
C ASP A 81 -2.07 11.11 -3.56
N GLU A 82 -2.54 9.96 -4.08
CA GLU A 82 -3.61 9.19 -3.47
C GLU A 82 -3.19 8.60 -2.11
N CYS A 83 -1.99 8.03 -2.00
CA CYS A 83 -1.47 7.52 -0.73
C CYS A 83 -1.36 8.62 0.34
N ILE A 84 -0.91 9.82 -0.05
CA ILE A 84 -0.87 11.02 0.81
C ILE A 84 -2.28 11.43 1.25
N ARG A 85 -3.26 11.36 0.33
CA ARG A 85 -4.66 11.68 0.65
C ARG A 85 -5.25 10.67 1.64
N LEU A 86 -4.98 9.37 1.44
CA LEU A 86 -5.40 8.30 2.35
C LEU A 86 -4.78 8.46 3.74
N SER A 87 -3.48 8.78 3.82
CA SER A 87 -2.81 8.95 5.11
C SER A 87 -3.37 10.12 5.91
N LYS A 88 -3.71 11.23 5.25
CA LYS A 88 -4.37 12.37 5.89
C LYS A 88 -5.78 12.04 6.37
N LYS A 89 -6.48 11.12 5.70
CA LYS A 89 -7.86 10.74 6.02
C LYS A 89 -7.94 9.71 7.15
N PHE A 90 -7.02 8.75 7.18
CA PHE A 90 -7.14 7.55 8.01
C PHE A 90 -6.03 7.38 9.03
N SER A 91 -4.92 8.11 8.89
CA SER A 91 -3.74 7.97 9.76
C SER A 91 -3.50 9.23 10.59
N SER A 92 -2.32 9.33 11.21
CA SER A 92 -1.96 10.48 12.04
C SER A 92 -1.76 11.76 11.19
N PRO A 93 -1.92 12.96 11.78
CA PRO A 93 -1.75 14.23 11.06
C PRO A 93 -0.39 14.40 10.37
N ASP A 94 0.66 13.76 10.87
CA ASP A 94 2.03 13.84 10.31
C ASP A 94 2.39 12.66 9.41
N SER A 95 1.56 11.62 9.32
CA SER A 95 1.84 10.40 8.54
C SER A 95 2.06 10.67 7.05
N TYR A 96 1.49 11.74 6.48
CA TYR A 96 1.67 12.05 5.06
C TYR A 96 3.13 12.33 4.68
N LYS A 97 3.92 12.94 5.58
CA LYS A 97 5.35 13.18 5.34
C LYS A 97 6.10 11.85 5.29
N PHE A 98 5.77 10.97 6.23
CA PHE A 98 6.34 9.64 6.33
C PHE A 98 6.03 8.80 5.08
N ILE A 99 4.76 8.73 4.66
CA ILE A 99 4.33 8.01 3.46
C ILE A 99 5.07 8.53 2.22
N ASN A 100 5.12 9.85 2.03
CA ASN A 100 5.81 10.43 0.89
C ASN A 100 7.30 10.06 0.85
N VAL A 101 8.00 10.17 1.99
CA VAL A 101 9.43 9.82 2.09
C VAL A 101 9.69 8.37 1.74
N TYR A 102 8.88 7.43 2.24
CA TYR A 102 9.12 6.00 2.01
C TYR A 102 8.74 5.54 0.60
N LEU A 103 7.70 6.11 -0.01
CA LEU A 103 7.41 5.86 -1.43
C LEU A 103 8.51 6.42 -2.34
N ASP A 104 9.05 7.60 -2.04
CA ASP A 104 10.19 8.16 -2.78
C ASP A 104 11.46 7.30 -2.65
N LYS A 105 11.75 6.82 -1.43
CA LYS A 105 12.86 5.87 -1.20
C LYS A 105 12.67 4.59 -2.01
N TYR A 106 11.46 4.02 -1.97
CA TYR A 106 11.11 2.82 -2.74
C TYR A 106 11.33 3.01 -4.24
N LEU A 107 10.90 4.15 -4.81
CA LEU A 107 11.10 4.44 -6.23
C LEU A 107 12.57 4.53 -6.62
N LYS A 108 13.43 5.09 -5.76
CA LYS A 108 14.88 5.14 -5.99
C LYS A 108 15.49 3.74 -5.97
N LEU A 109 15.12 2.92 -4.99
CA LEU A 109 15.54 1.51 -4.90
C LEU A 109 15.10 0.72 -6.15
N ASN A 110 13.83 0.81 -6.53
CA ASN A 110 13.26 0.11 -7.68
C ASN A 110 13.96 0.48 -9.00
N LYS A 111 14.34 1.77 -9.18
CA LYS A 111 15.15 2.20 -10.32
C LYS A 111 16.56 1.60 -10.30
N ALA A 112 17.22 1.56 -9.14
CA ALA A 112 18.56 1.00 -9.00
C ALA A 112 18.60 -0.51 -9.29
N MET A 113 17.55 -1.25 -8.93
CA MET A 113 17.42 -2.67 -9.24
C MET A 113 17.21 -2.94 -10.74
N LYS A 114 16.49 -2.06 -11.44
CA LYS A 114 16.20 -2.17 -12.89
C LYS A 114 17.32 -1.68 -13.81
N GLY A 115 18.27 -0.92 -13.27
CA GLY A 115 19.45 -0.44 -13.98
C GLY A 115 20.65 -1.40 -13.93
N LYS A 116 20.51 -2.54 -13.24
CA LYS A 116 21.41 -3.69 -13.28
C LYS A 116 20.86 -4.72 -14.27
#